data_AF-C5F0A4-F1
#
_entry.id   AF-C5F0A4-F1
#
_cell.length_a   1.000
_cell.length_b   1.000
_cell.length_c   1.000
_cell.angle_alpha   90.00
_cell.angle_beta   90.00
_cell.angle_gamma   90.00
#
_symmetry.space_group_name_H-M   'P 1'
#
loop_
_entity.id
_entity.type
_entity.pdbx_description
1 polymer ?
#
loop_
_entity_poly.entity_id
_entity_poly.type
_entity_poly.pdbx_seq_one_letter_code
_entity_poly.pdbx_strand_id
1 'polypeptide(L)'
;MATRSLIGFIEQGDIVASYCHYDGYLEWNGKILLEHYNDYASAKELVLGGAMRSIDFNKQIDYFEPYEAPNTFPYAKNSKELEKNYLDKGSEPPYMDIEFIYYHDGQKWLYREVTPNFSDDSVTFGEEKILLNAVSLDKKTQGTLF
;
A
#
# COMPACT_ATOMS: atom_id res chain seq x y z
N MET A 1 -4.31 -11.36 14.79
CA MET A 1 -4.06 -9.95 14.46
C MET A 1 -3.77 -9.90 12.97
N ALA A 2 -4.42 -9.00 12.25
CA ALA A 2 -4.21 -8.79 10.82
C ALA A 2 -3.36 -7.52 10.65
N THR A 3 -2.36 -7.56 9.77
CA THR A 3 -1.66 -6.35 9.29
C THR A 3 -2.41 -5.86 8.06
N ARG A 4 -2.99 -4.67 8.14
CA ARG A 4 -3.79 -4.07 7.07
C ARG A 4 -2.92 -3.16 6.23
N SER A 5 -3.33 -3.01 4.98
CA SER A 5 -2.62 -2.15 4.04
C SER A 5 -3.58 -1.42 3.12
N LEU A 6 -3.13 -0.29 2.60
CA LEU A 6 -3.67 0.32 1.39
C LEU A 6 -2.76 -0.06 0.23
N ILE A 7 -3.36 -0.46 -0.89
CA ILE A 7 -2.65 -0.76 -2.13
C ILE A 7 -3.20 0.17 -3.20
N GLY A 8 -2.33 0.93 -3.85
CA GLY A 8 -2.75 1.96 -4.79
C GLY A 8 -1.85 2.17 -6.00
N PHE A 9 -2.20 3.17 -6.79
CA PHE A 9 -1.41 3.68 -7.91
C PHE A 9 -1.57 5.20 -8.00
N ILE A 10 -0.58 5.87 -8.59
CA ILE A 10 -0.67 7.31 -8.84
C ILE A 10 -1.42 7.57 -10.14
N GLU A 11 -2.43 8.42 -10.08
CA GLU A 11 -3.14 8.94 -11.25
C GLU A 11 -3.44 10.42 -11.04
N GLN A 12 -3.04 11.24 -12.02
CA GLN A 12 -3.27 12.70 -12.02
C GLN A 12 -2.75 13.44 -10.77
N GLY A 13 -1.77 12.88 -10.07
CA GLY A 13 -1.22 13.48 -8.85
C GLY A 13 -1.96 13.09 -7.57
N ASP A 14 -2.87 12.11 -7.65
CA ASP A 14 -3.54 11.49 -6.51
C ASP A 14 -3.16 10.01 -6.43
N ILE A 15 -3.23 9.44 -5.23
CA ILE A 15 -3.20 8.00 -5.03
C ILE A 15 -4.65 7.49 -5.10
N VAL A 16 -4.91 6.59 -6.03
CA VAL A 16 -6.13 5.76 -6.04
C VAL A 16 -5.75 4.45 -5.35
N ALA A 17 -6.42 4.08 -4.26
CA ALA A 17 -6.08 2.89 -3.50
C ALA A 17 -7.30 2.12 -2.99
N SER A 18 -7.08 0.82 -2.80
CA SER A 18 -8.01 -0.12 -2.21
C SER A 18 -7.45 -0.67 -0.91
N TYR A 19 -8.36 -0.96 0.01
CA TYR A 19 -8.06 -1.58 1.29
C TYR A 19 -7.69 -3.07 1.12
N CYS A 20 -6.72 -3.55 1.89
CA CYS A 20 -6.38 -4.96 2.01
C CYS A 20 -6.24 -5.34 3.50
N HIS A 21 -7.06 -6.28 3.98
CA HIS A 21 -7.22 -6.55 5.41
C HIS A 21 -6.08 -7.37 6.03
N TYR A 22 -5.59 -8.40 5.33
CA TYR A 22 -4.58 -9.32 5.83
C TYR A 22 -3.22 -9.14 5.16
N ASP A 23 -2.19 -9.56 5.89
CA ASP A 23 -0.82 -9.75 5.41
C ASP A 23 -0.16 -8.54 4.73
N GLY A 24 -0.48 -7.34 5.21
CA GLY A 24 0.04 -6.06 4.71
C GLY A 24 1.54 -5.83 4.86
N TYR A 25 2.30 -6.71 5.51
CA TYR A 25 3.75 -6.56 5.70
C TYR A 25 4.56 -6.83 4.42
N LEU A 26 5.82 -6.39 4.41
CA LEU A 26 6.68 -6.37 3.22
C LEU A 26 6.93 -7.78 2.65
N GLU A 27 7.05 -8.77 3.52
CA GLU A 27 7.37 -10.15 3.15
C GLU A 27 6.20 -10.88 2.46
N TRP A 28 4.98 -10.34 2.55
CA TRP A 28 3.79 -10.91 1.93
C TRP A 28 3.19 -10.00 0.87
N ASN A 29 2.32 -9.05 1.23
CA ASN A 29 1.71 -8.14 0.25
C ASN A 29 2.80 -7.41 -0.55
N GLY A 30 3.84 -6.88 0.12
CA GLY A 30 4.95 -6.21 -0.58
C GLY A 30 5.62 -7.12 -1.64
N LYS A 31 5.88 -8.37 -1.28
CA LYS A 31 6.49 -9.34 -2.20
C LYS A 31 5.55 -9.73 -3.35
N ILE A 32 4.27 -9.97 -3.08
CA ILE A 32 3.26 -10.28 -4.11
C ILE A 32 3.14 -9.14 -5.11
N LEU A 33 3.13 -7.88 -4.64
CA LEU A 33 3.08 -6.72 -5.51
C LEU A 33 4.29 -6.66 -6.47
N LEU A 34 5.49 -6.95 -5.97
CA LEU A 34 6.70 -7.00 -6.79
C LEU A 34 6.76 -8.19 -7.75
N GLU A 35 6.22 -9.35 -7.37
CA GLU A 35 6.30 -10.57 -8.19
C GLU A 35 5.15 -10.69 -9.21
N HIS A 36 3.99 -10.09 -8.92
CA HIS A 36 2.77 -10.33 -9.69
C HIS A 36 2.09 -9.08 -10.24
N TYR A 37 2.34 -7.91 -9.65
CA TYR A 37 1.65 -6.66 -9.98
C TYR A 37 2.63 -5.48 -10.15
N ASN A 38 3.82 -5.72 -10.71
CA ASN A 38 4.93 -4.76 -10.74
C ASN A 38 4.94 -3.84 -11.96
N ASP A 39 3.99 -4.00 -12.87
CA ASP A 39 3.74 -3.03 -13.92
C ASP A 39 2.52 -2.18 -13.57
N TYR A 40 2.47 -0.95 -14.09
CA TYR A 40 1.41 -0.01 -13.74
C TYR A 40 0.01 -0.50 -14.13
N ALA A 41 -0.13 -1.28 -15.21
CA ALA A 41 -1.43 -1.76 -15.67
C ALA A 41 -1.97 -2.84 -14.73
N SER A 42 -1.14 -3.82 -14.34
CA SER A 42 -1.54 -4.85 -13.38
C SER A 42 -1.78 -4.29 -11.97
N ALA A 43 -0.98 -3.31 -11.54
CA ALA A 43 -1.24 -2.58 -10.30
C ALA A 43 -2.61 -1.88 -10.33
N LYS A 44 -2.91 -1.17 -11.43
CA LYS A 44 -4.18 -0.47 -11.62
C LYS A 44 -5.37 -1.44 -11.66
N GLU A 45 -5.25 -2.56 -12.36
CA GLU A 45 -6.29 -3.60 -12.41
C GLU A 45 -6.58 -4.18 -11.01
N LEU A 46 -5.53 -4.55 -10.26
CA LEU A 46 -5.65 -5.04 -8.89
C LEU A 46 -6.42 -4.05 -8.01
N VAL A 47 -6.01 -2.79 -8.02
CA VAL A 47 -6.60 -1.74 -7.19
C VAL A 47 -8.05 -1.50 -7.59
N LEU A 48 -8.35 -1.35 -8.88
CA LEU A 48 -9.72 -1.11 -9.37
C LEU A 48 -10.66 -2.30 -9.11
N GLY A 49 -10.12 -3.48 -8.79
CA GLY A 49 -10.88 -4.63 -8.31
C GLY A 49 -11.58 -4.43 -6.96
N GLY A 50 -11.29 -3.36 -6.23
CA GLY A 50 -11.98 -2.98 -4.98
C GLY A 50 -11.29 -3.50 -3.72
N ALA A 51 -11.97 -3.36 -2.57
CA ALA A 51 -11.42 -3.75 -1.27
C ALA A 51 -11.24 -5.27 -1.15
N MET A 52 -10.11 -5.68 -0.58
CA MET A 52 -9.65 -7.06 -0.48
C MET A 52 -9.54 -7.50 0.98
N ARG A 53 -9.96 -8.72 1.29
CA ARG A 53 -9.60 -9.41 2.52
C ARG A 53 -8.13 -9.83 2.45
N SER A 54 -7.72 -10.49 1.38
CA SER A 54 -6.33 -10.97 1.20
C SER A 54 -5.97 -11.15 -0.27
N ILE A 55 -4.65 -11.21 -0.52
CA ILE A 55 -4.05 -11.63 -1.79
C ILE A 55 -3.02 -12.72 -1.53
N ASP A 56 -2.88 -13.67 -2.45
CA ASP A 56 -1.91 -14.77 -2.33
C ASP A 56 -0.92 -14.84 -3.50
N PHE A 57 0.10 -15.68 -3.36
CA PHE A 57 1.12 -15.94 -4.39
C PHE A 57 0.59 -16.70 -5.63
N ASN A 58 -0.64 -17.19 -5.60
CA ASN A 58 -1.30 -17.79 -6.77
C ASN A 58 -2.15 -16.77 -7.52
N LYS A 59 -2.09 -15.48 -7.14
CA LYS A 59 -2.92 -14.39 -7.67
C LYS A 59 -4.41 -14.57 -7.37
N GLN A 60 -4.76 -15.36 -6.35
CA GLN A 60 -6.12 -15.40 -5.83
C GLN A 60 -6.34 -14.16 -4.97
N ILE A 61 -7.47 -13.51 -5.19
CA ILE A 61 -7.88 -12.30 -4.48
C ILE A 61 -9.21 -12.60 -3.83
N ASP A 62 -9.26 -12.48 -2.50
CA ASP A 62 -10.49 -12.58 -1.73
C ASP A 62 -11.03 -11.17 -1.51
N TYR A 63 -12.13 -10.81 -2.17
CA TYR A 63 -12.71 -9.46 -2.10
C TYR A 63 -13.70 -9.34 -0.93
N PHE A 64 -13.89 -8.11 -0.44
CA PHE A 64 -15.02 -7.82 0.44
C PHE A 64 -16.34 -7.85 -0.34
N GLU A 65 -17.39 -8.32 0.33
CA GLU A 65 -18.76 -8.25 -0.17
C GLU A 65 -19.62 -7.43 0.83
N PRO A 66 -20.41 -6.45 0.36
CA PRO A 66 -20.54 -6.00 -1.03
C PRO A 66 -19.28 -5.28 -1.55
N TYR A 67 -19.15 -5.17 -2.88
CA TYR A 67 -18.02 -4.49 -3.52
C TYR A 67 -17.86 -3.06 -2.99
N GLU A 68 -16.72 -2.80 -2.37
CA GLU A 68 -16.30 -1.46 -1.98
C GLU A 68 -15.32 -0.92 -3.02
N ALA A 69 -15.73 0.16 -3.68
CA ALA A 69 -14.90 0.81 -4.69
C ALA A 69 -13.60 1.38 -4.07
N PRO A 70 -12.53 1.50 -4.86
CA PRO A 70 -11.31 2.16 -4.43
C PRO A 70 -11.59 3.60 -3.98
N ASN A 71 -10.81 4.07 -3.01
CA ASN A 71 -10.83 5.47 -2.57
C ASN A 71 -9.68 6.24 -3.22
N THR A 72 -9.88 7.53 -3.43
CA THR A 72 -8.88 8.44 -3.99
C THR A 72 -8.46 9.44 -2.93
N PHE A 73 -7.16 9.65 -2.76
CA PHE A 73 -6.61 10.67 -1.86
C PHE A 73 -5.38 11.36 -2.47
N PRO A 74 -5.10 12.62 -2.10
CA PRO A 74 -3.99 13.39 -2.63
C PRO A 74 -2.66 12.65 -2.48
N TYR A 75 -1.85 12.62 -3.54
CA TYR A 75 -0.50 12.13 -3.44
C TYR A 75 0.30 13.11 -2.55
N ALA A 76 0.63 12.63 -1.36
CA ALA A 76 1.25 13.37 -0.26
C ALA A 76 2.71 13.78 -0.53
N LYS A 77 3.03 14.35 -1.70
CA LYS A 77 4.35 14.97 -1.93
C LYS A 77 4.58 16.14 -0.97
N ASN A 78 3.50 16.74 -0.46
CA ASN A 78 3.52 17.86 0.50
C ASN A 78 2.66 17.67 1.77
N SER A 79 1.81 16.63 1.86
CA SER A 79 0.96 16.46 3.05
C SER A 79 1.67 15.58 4.07
N LYS A 80 1.93 16.15 5.25
CA LYS A 80 2.40 15.38 6.42
C LYS A 80 1.27 14.55 7.04
N GLU A 81 0.05 14.69 6.52
CA GLU A 81 -1.19 14.11 7.04
C GLU A 81 -2.07 13.70 5.84
N LEU A 82 -2.77 12.56 5.94
CA LEU A 82 -3.96 12.32 5.13
C LEU A 82 -5.09 13.10 5.81
N GLU A 83 -5.75 14.01 5.10
CA GLU A 83 -6.91 14.69 5.70
C GLU A 83 -7.97 13.65 6.08
N LYS A 84 -8.54 13.78 7.27
CA LYS A 84 -9.58 12.91 7.85
C LYS A 84 -10.72 12.57 6.86
N ASN A 85 -11.00 13.48 5.94
CA ASN A 85 -12.05 13.37 4.92
C ASN A 85 -11.83 12.24 3.90
N TYR A 86 -10.58 11.80 3.67
CA TYR A 86 -10.29 10.70 2.74
C TYR A 86 -10.55 9.31 3.33
N LEU A 87 -10.84 9.28 4.63
CA LEU A 87 -11.06 8.08 5.43
C LEU A 87 -12.53 7.93 5.84
N ASP A 88 -13.39 8.86 5.40
CA ASP A 88 -14.75 9.03 5.88
C ASP A 88 -15.77 8.58 4.82
N LYS A 89 -15.88 7.26 4.62
CA LYS A 89 -17.08 6.64 4.03
C LYS A 89 -17.50 5.39 4.82
N GLY A 90 -18.34 5.63 5.83
CA GLY A 90 -19.65 4.98 5.91
C GLY A 90 -19.80 3.60 6.54
N SER A 91 -18.75 2.81 6.79
CA SER A 91 -18.87 1.54 7.51
C SER A 91 -17.52 1.08 8.10
N GLU A 92 -17.33 1.32 9.41
CA GLU A 92 -16.34 0.76 10.37
C GLU A 92 -14.89 0.37 9.94
N PRO A 93 -13.89 0.59 10.81
CA PRO A 93 -13.53 1.80 11.55
C PRO A 93 -12.70 2.74 10.66
N PRO A 94 -12.50 4.00 11.06
CA PRO A 94 -11.53 4.89 10.42
C PRO A 94 -10.20 4.15 10.23
N TYR A 95 -9.49 4.45 9.14
CA TYR A 95 -8.23 3.84 8.68
C TYR A 95 -7.04 3.99 9.67
N MET A 96 -7.32 4.13 10.98
CA MET A 96 -6.42 4.10 12.13
C MET A 96 -5.74 2.75 12.31
N ASP A 97 -6.23 1.70 11.63
CA ASP A 97 -5.63 0.36 11.68
C ASP A 97 -4.77 0.06 10.43
N ILE A 98 -4.49 1.03 9.55
CA ILE A 98 -3.56 0.80 8.43
C ILE A 98 -2.13 0.86 8.98
N GLU A 99 -1.33 -0.17 8.71
CA GLU A 99 0.10 -0.18 9.05
C GLU A 99 0.99 0.08 7.82
N PHE A 100 0.50 -0.20 6.61
CA PHE A 100 1.26 0.01 5.36
C PHE A 100 0.44 0.66 4.26
N ILE A 101 1.05 1.58 3.52
CA ILE A 101 0.50 2.11 2.28
C ILE A 101 1.49 1.81 1.16
N TYR A 102 1.05 1.05 0.17
CA TYR A 102 1.76 0.75 -1.07
C TYR A 102 1.15 1.55 -2.22
N TYR A 103 1.97 2.11 -3.10
CA TYR A 103 1.47 2.69 -4.35
C TYR A 103 2.48 2.61 -5.47
N HIS A 104 1.98 2.36 -6.68
CA HIS A 104 2.80 2.31 -7.89
C HIS A 104 2.84 3.70 -8.57
N ASP A 105 4.03 4.26 -8.78
CA ASP A 105 4.22 5.61 -9.36
C ASP A 105 4.23 5.64 -10.90
N GLY A 106 4.02 4.48 -11.52
CA GLY A 106 4.14 4.28 -12.97
C GLY A 106 5.46 3.61 -13.39
N GLN A 107 6.45 3.58 -12.50
CA GLN A 107 7.76 2.94 -12.73
C GLN A 107 8.11 1.91 -11.66
N LYS A 108 7.70 2.13 -10.41
CA LYS A 108 8.05 1.30 -9.27
C LYS A 108 7.00 1.38 -8.18
N TRP A 109 7.01 0.37 -7.32
CA TRP A 109 6.32 0.39 -6.04
C TRP A 109 7.08 1.23 -5.01
N LEU A 110 6.35 2.09 -4.33
CA LEU A 110 6.76 2.83 -3.15
C LEU A 110 5.89 2.39 -1.98
N TYR A 111 6.40 2.52 -0.77
CA TYR A 111 5.61 2.30 0.42
C TYR A 111 5.94 3.27 1.56
N ARG A 112 4.99 3.37 2.50
CA ARG A 112 5.16 4.05 3.79
C ARG A 112 4.57 3.19 4.89
N GLU A 113 5.24 3.17 6.03
CA GLU A 113 4.67 2.67 7.28
C GLU A 113 3.75 3.74 7.87
N VAL A 114 2.66 3.32 8.50
CA VAL A 114 1.69 4.19 9.15
C VAL A 114 1.67 3.85 10.62
N THR A 115 1.86 4.87 11.46
CA THR A 115 1.77 4.73 12.92
C THR A 115 0.57 5.52 13.42
N PRO A 116 -0.48 4.83 13.91
CA PRO A 116 -1.63 5.51 14.51
C PRO A 116 -1.25 6.10 15.87
N ASN A 117 -1.81 7.27 16.14
CA ASN A 117 -1.75 7.92 17.43
C ASN A 117 -3.15 7.90 18.06
N PHE A 118 -3.36 6.95 18.97
CA PHE A 118 -4.64 6.74 19.66
C PHE A 118 -5.00 7.84 20.65
N SER A 119 -4.08 8.78 20.95
CA SER A 119 -4.36 9.86 21.90
C SER A 119 -5.17 11.01 21.28
N ASP A 120 -5.07 11.18 19.96
CA ASP A 120 -5.68 12.30 19.22
C ASP A 120 -6.32 11.85 17.89
N ASP A 121 -6.51 10.54 17.70
CA ASP A 121 -7.05 9.91 16.48
C ASP A 121 -6.32 10.36 15.19
N SER A 122 -5.02 10.65 15.29
CA SER A 122 -4.18 11.00 14.14
C SER A 122 -3.34 9.81 13.65
N VAL A 123 -2.74 9.97 12.47
CA VAL A 123 -1.78 9.01 11.92
C VAL A 123 -0.51 9.74 11.53
N THR A 124 0.63 9.10 11.74
CA THR A 124 1.93 9.59 11.29
C THR A 124 2.47 8.66 10.22
N PHE A 125 3.07 9.25 9.18
CA PHE A 125 3.65 8.50 8.07
C PHE A 125 5.16 8.40 8.26
N GLY A 126 5.68 7.18 8.14
CA GLY A 126 7.09 6.94 7.96
C GLY A 126 7.60 7.54 6.64
N GLU A 127 8.91 7.53 6.48
CA GLU A 127 9.55 7.96 5.23
C GLU A 127 9.05 7.12 4.04
N GLU A 128 8.97 7.78 2.90
CA GLU A 128 8.73 7.11 1.63
C GLU A 128 9.93 6.26 1.23
N LYS A 129 9.69 4.96 1.03
CA LYS A 129 10.72 3.99 0.69
C LYS A 129 10.37 3.31 -0.63
N ILE A 130 11.39 2.97 -1.42
CA ILE A 130 11.22 2.11 -2.58
C ILE A 130 10.99 0.68 -2.09
N LEU A 131 9.94 0.04 -2.59
CA LEU A 131 9.71 -1.37 -2.34
C LEU A 131 10.69 -2.18 -3.19
N LEU A 132 11.62 -2.87 -2.52
CA LEU A 132 12.68 -3.64 -3.18
C LEU A 132 12.47 -5.12 -2.94
N ASN A 133 12.76 -5.92 -3.96
CA ASN A 133 12.89 -7.36 -3.76
C ASN A 133 14.10 -7.60 -2.88
N ALA A 134 13.97 -8.42 -1.83
CA ALA A 134 15.07 -8.75 -0.91
C ALA A 134 16.34 -9.29 -1.62
N VAL A 135 16.19 -9.75 -2.87
CA VAL A 135 17.29 -10.17 -3.76
C VAL A 135 18.23 -9.00 -4.17
N SER A 136 17.80 -7.75 -4.04
CA SER A 136 18.56 -6.58 -4.51
C SER A 136 19.41 -5.86 -3.45
N LEU A 137 19.37 -6.31 -2.18
CA LEU A 137 20.22 -5.78 -1.11
C LEU A 137 21.57 -6.50 -0.98
N ASP A 138 21.88 -7.47 -1.83
CA ASP A 138 23.17 -8.17 -1.79
C ASP A 138 23.91 -8.08 -3.12
N LYS A 139 25.20 -7.71 -3.05
CA LYS A 139 26.19 -7.54 -4.13
C LYS A 139 26.24 -6.19 -4.86
N LYS A 140 26.62 -5.12 -4.15
CA LYS A 140 27.49 -4.06 -4.75
C LYS A 140 28.34 -3.24 -3.76
N THR A 141 28.56 -3.73 -2.54
CA THR A 141 29.43 -3.07 -1.54
C THR A 141 30.48 -3.98 -0.89
N GLN A 142 30.81 -5.13 -1.49
CA GLN A 142 32.12 -5.74 -1.24
C GLN A 142 33.06 -5.34 -2.38
N GLY A 143 33.64 -4.15 -2.20
CA GLY A 143 34.71 -3.64 -3.02
C GLY A 143 35.89 -4.60 -3.02
N THR A 144 36.33 -4.90 -4.24
CA THR A 144 37.55 -5.59 -4.63
C THR A 144 38.76 -5.09 -3.82
N LEU A 145 39.37 -5.98 -3.03
CA LEU A 145 40.78 -5.89 -2.66
C LEU A 145 41.53 -6.89 -3.55
N PHE A 146 42.20 -6.38 -4.58
CA PHE A 146 43.42 -6.94 -5.16
C PHE A 146 44.29 -5.78 -5.64
#